data_AF-A0A3S1AQ45-F1
#
_entry.id   AF-A0A3S1AQ45-F1
#
_cell.length_a   1.000
_cell.length_b   1.000
_cell.length_c   1.000
_cell.angle_alpha   90.00
_cell.angle_beta   90.00
_cell.angle_gamma   90.00
#
_symmetry.space_group_name_H-M   'P 1'
#
loop_
_entity.id
_entity.type
_entity.pdbx_description
1 polymer ?
#
loop_
_entity_poly.entity_id
_entity_poly.type
_entity_poly.pdbx_seq_one_letter_code
_entity_poly.pdbx_strand_id
1 'polypeptide(L)'
;MKEESTNVTPDYPVRVWELLLILLGALGLVGTALVGVATKTLTNVLTPARAEAIAKSLFDYQIPGGAKGVAGLNFGAKNIAIITSKTSPPDVTLFVSKVPVVQSPDEDTVNLDDTLQEIFQGDFIPTDSKIENKVLCGKTIPVSVQNGKQIFDEQTTPVPAIRYLVKITDNGVERNVSIITNGENALPKIEKVFDSLRCRFEP
;
A
#
# COMPACT_ATOMS: atom_id res chain seq x y z
N MET A 1 -12.11 -5.80 -80.32
CA MET A 1 -10.87 -5.71 -79.53
C MET A 1 -11.26 -5.87 -78.08
N LYS A 2 -10.73 -6.88 -77.39
CA LYS A 2 -11.07 -7.23 -76.00
C LYS A 2 -9.78 -7.00 -75.20
N GLU A 3 -9.78 -5.97 -74.34
CA GLU A 3 -8.67 -5.75 -73.41
C GLU A 3 -8.75 -6.80 -72.31
N GLU A 4 -7.73 -7.64 -72.24
CA GLU A 4 -7.55 -8.64 -71.21
C GLU A 4 -6.81 -7.97 -70.04
N SER A 5 -7.53 -7.67 -68.96
CA SER A 5 -6.91 -7.12 -67.74
C SER A 5 -6.12 -8.23 -67.07
N THR A 6 -4.80 -8.18 -67.18
CA THR A 6 -3.89 -9.01 -66.38
C THR A 6 -4.00 -8.58 -64.92
N ASN A 7 -4.83 -9.29 -64.17
CA ASN A 7 -4.88 -9.19 -62.72
C ASN A 7 -3.59 -9.82 -62.18
N VAL A 8 -2.58 -8.99 -61.93
CA VAL A 8 -1.33 -9.39 -61.29
C VAL A 8 -1.61 -9.47 -59.79
N THR A 9 -2.06 -10.63 -59.33
CA THR A 9 -2.03 -10.96 -57.91
C THR A 9 -0.56 -11.09 -57.52
N PRO A 10 -0.01 -10.25 -56.63
CA PRO A 10 1.36 -10.44 -56.18
C PRO A 10 1.38 -11.72 -55.34
N ASP A 11 1.94 -12.78 -55.93
CA ASP A 11 2.23 -14.03 -55.24
C ASP A 11 3.42 -13.77 -54.31
N TYR A 12 3.12 -13.36 -53.08
CA TYR A 12 4.13 -13.17 -52.04
C TYR A 12 4.16 -14.47 -51.21
N PRO A 13 5.06 -15.43 -51.51
CA PRO A 13 5.18 -16.62 -50.69
C PRO A 13 5.81 -16.18 -49.37
N VAL A 14 4.99 -15.83 -48.39
CA VAL A 14 5.45 -15.62 -47.02
C VAL A 14 6.11 -16.92 -46.57
N ARG A 15 7.45 -16.90 -46.50
CA ARG A 15 8.20 -18.08 -46.07
C ARG A 15 7.81 -18.33 -44.61
N VAL A 16 7.62 -19.59 -44.22
CA VAL A 16 7.21 -19.99 -42.85
C VAL A 16 8.06 -19.29 -41.77
N TRP A 17 9.32 -18.96 -42.09
CA TRP A 17 10.23 -18.17 -41.26
C TRP A 17 9.82 -16.70 -41.04
N GLU A 18 9.26 -16.02 -42.03
CA GLU A 18 8.76 -14.63 -41.89
C GLU A 18 7.56 -14.60 -40.94
N LEU A 19 6.69 -15.60 -41.01
CA LEU A 19 5.55 -15.74 -40.09
C LEU A 19 6.02 -16.00 -38.64
N LEU A 20 7.09 -16.79 -38.47
CA LEU A 20 7.75 -17.03 -37.18
C LEU A 20 8.38 -15.76 -36.62
N LEU A 21 9.06 -14.96 -37.46
CA LEU A 21 9.66 -13.68 -37.06
C LEU A 21 8.61 -12.63 -36.69
N ILE A 22 7.48 -12.57 -37.40
CA ILE A 22 6.36 -11.68 -37.06
C ILE A 22 5.75 -12.08 -35.72
N LEU A 23 5.54 -13.37 -35.47
CA LEU A 23 5.05 -13.88 -34.19
C LEU A 23 6.01 -13.59 -33.03
N LEU A 24 7.31 -13.83 -33.22
CA LEU A 24 8.34 -13.53 -32.23
C LEU A 24 8.46 -12.03 -31.95
N GLY A 25 8.37 -11.19 -32.99
CA GLY A 25 8.35 -9.74 -32.86
C GLY A 25 7.13 -9.23 -32.09
N ALA A 26 5.95 -9.77 -32.40
CA ALA A 26 4.70 -9.43 -31.70
C ALA A 26 4.74 -9.86 -30.23
N LEU A 27 5.21 -11.08 -29.93
CA LEU A 27 5.38 -11.55 -28.56
C LEU A 27 6.45 -10.75 -27.80
N GLY A 28 7.53 -10.35 -28.46
CA GLY A 28 8.56 -9.48 -27.88
C GLY A 28 8.04 -8.08 -27.54
N LEU A 29 7.20 -7.49 -28.41
CA LEU A 29 6.55 -6.20 -28.14
C LEU A 29 5.55 -6.29 -26.98
N VAL A 30 4.75 -7.36 -26.91
CA VAL A 30 3.83 -7.58 -25.79
C VAL A 30 4.61 -7.79 -24.49
N GLY A 31 5.69 -8.59 -24.51
CA GLY A 31 6.53 -8.83 -23.34
C GLY A 31 7.20 -7.55 -22.82
N THR A 32 7.79 -6.75 -23.71
CA THR A 32 8.42 -5.47 -23.33
C THR A 32 7.40 -4.43 -22.86
N ALA A 33 6.19 -4.40 -23.44
CA ALA A 33 5.10 -3.56 -22.97
C ALA A 33 4.66 -3.93 -21.55
N LEU A 34 4.53 -5.21 -21.23
CA LEU A 34 4.17 -5.68 -19.89
C LEU A 34 5.24 -5.33 -18.85
N VAL A 35 6.52 -5.50 -19.17
CA VAL A 35 7.63 -5.10 -18.29
C VAL A 35 7.65 -3.57 -18.08
N GLY A 36 7.41 -2.79 -19.14
CA GLY A 36 7.34 -1.33 -19.06
C GLY A 36 6.17 -0.82 -18.22
N VAL A 37 5.01 -1.49 -18.29
CA VAL A 37 3.86 -1.16 -17.45
C VAL A 37 4.12 -1.56 -16.00
N ALA A 38 4.64 -2.77 -15.75
CA ALA A 38 4.94 -3.26 -14.40
C ALA A 38 5.95 -2.38 -13.66
N THR A 39 7.01 -1.92 -14.34
CA THR A 39 8.03 -1.06 -13.73
C THR A 39 7.50 0.35 -13.41
N LYS A 40 6.66 0.93 -14.28
CA LYS A 40 6.03 2.24 -14.01
C LYS A 40 4.95 2.18 -12.94
N THR A 41 4.19 1.09 -12.85
CA THR A 41 3.17 0.96 -11.79
C THR A 41 3.82 0.76 -10.42
N LEU A 42 4.88 -0.05 -10.32
CA LEU A 42 5.57 -0.29 -9.06
C LEU A 42 6.29 0.95 -8.52
N THR A 43 7.02 1.67 -9.39
CA THR A 43 7.73 2.92 -8.99
C THR A 43 6.77 4.03 -8.56
N ASN A 44 5.59 4.11 -9.17
CA ASN A 44 4.55 5.09 -8.79
C ASN A 44 3.91 4.78 -7.43
N VAL A 45 3.71 3.51 -7.06
CA VAL A 45 3.18 3.11 -5.75
C VAL A 45 4.20 3.34 -4.64
N LEU A 46 5.49 3.19 -4.95
CA LEU A 46 6.62 3.39 -4.03
C LEU A 46 7.13 4.84 -3.99
N THR A 47 6.39 5.80 -4.54
CA THR A 47 6.80 7.21 -4.53
C THR A 47 6.48 7.84 -3.17
N PRO A 48 7.48 8.32 -2.41
CA PRO A 48 7.27 8.87 -1.06
C PRO A 48 6.25 10.02 -1.01
N ALA A 49 6.31 10.93 -2.00
CA ALA A 49 5.39 12.06 -2.08
C ALA A 49 3.93 11.64 -2.24
N ARG A 50 3.66 10.55 -2.96
CA ARG A 50 2.31 10.01 -3.15
C ARG A 50 1.77 9.41 -1.85
N ALA A 51 2.58 8.58 -1.19
CA ALA A 51 2.23 7.99 0.10
C ALA A 51 1.91 9.08 1.13
N GLU A 52 2.72 10.13 1.22
CA GLU A 52 2.45 11.27 2.11
C GLU A 52 1.20 12.06 1.71
N ALA A 53 0.94 12.26 0.42
CA ALA A 53 -0.25 12.98 -0.04
C ALA A 53 -1.53 12.21 0.31
N ILE A 54 -1.55 10.90 0.12
CA ILE A 54 -2.67 10.03 0.52
C ILE A 54 -2.80 10.03 2.05
N ALA A 55 -1.70 9.86 2.78
CA ALA A 55 -1.73 9.89 4.24
C ALA A 55 -2.34 11.19 4.78
N LYS A 56 -1.89 12.34 4.25
CA LYS A 56 -2.36 13.68 4.62
C LYS A 56 -3.78 13.98 4.16
N SER A 57 -4.30 13.29 3.14
CA SER A 57 -5.72 13.41 2.76
C SER A 57 -6.63 12.64 3.71
N LEU A 58 -6.14 11.59 4.38
CA LEU A 58 -6.90 10.80 5.34
C LEU A 58 -6.82 11.36 6.77
N PHE A 59 -5.61 11.72 7.20
CA PHE A 59 -5.32 12.19 8.54
C PHE A 59 -4.28 13.31 8.54
N ASP A 60 -4.43 14.31 9.40
CA ASP A 60 -3.28 15.05 9.89
C ASP A 60 -2.52 14.18 10.89
N TYR A 61 -1.20 14.18 10.81
CA TYR A 61 -0.34 13.37 11.67
C TYR A 61 1.01 14.05 11.88
N GLN A 62 1.68 13.69 12.98
CA GLN A 62 3.06 14.10 13.27
C GLN A 62 3.86 12.88 13.72
N ILE A 63 4.99 12.63 13.03
CA ILE A 63 5.98 11.62 13.44
C ILE A 63 7.20 12.36 13.99
N PRO A 64 7.62 12.12 15.25
CA PRO A 64 8.83 12.71 15.83
C PRO A 64 10.06 12.46 14.95
N GLY A 65 10.89 13.48 14.76
CA GLY A 65 12.06 13.40 13.85
C GLY A 65 11.71 13.48 12.36
N GLY A 66 10.43 13.62 12.03
CA GLY A 66 9.93 13.75 10.66
C GLY A 66 9.55 12.41 10.05
N ALA A 67 8.73 12.50 9.01
CA ALA A 67 8.16 11.38 8.30
C ALA A 67 8.73 11.23 6.88
N LYS A 68 8.66 10.03 6.33
CA LYS A 68 8.88 9.72 4.92
C LYS A 68 7.81 8.74 4.44
N GLY A 69 7.17 9.02 3.32
CA GLY A 69 6.28 8.06 2.68
C GLY A 69 7.01 6.84 2.12
N VAL A 70 6.41 5.66 2.25
CA VAL A 70 6.96 4.38 1.75
C VAL A 70 6.11 3.79 0.64
N ALA A 71 4.79 3.69 0.87
CA ALA A 71 3.86 3.12 -0.09
C ALA A 71 2.54 3.89 -0.07
N GLY A 72 1.99 4.17 -1.24
CA GLY A 72 0.72 4.89 -1.40
C GLY A 72 -0.09 4.35 -2.55
N LEU A 73 -1.27 3.81 -2.26
CA LEU A 73 -2.14 3.16 -3.24
C LEU A 73 -3.56 3.71 -3.17
N ASN A 74 -4.12 4.03 -4.34
CA ASN A 74 -5.55 4.25 -4.51
C ASN A 74 -6.06 3.13 -5.42
N PHE A 75 -6.95 2.29 -4.91
CA PHE A 75 -7.52 1.15 -5.63
C PHE A 75 -9.04 1.18 -5.51
N GLY A 76 -9.72 1.57 -6.61
CA GLY A 76 -11.16 1.85 -6.57
C GLY A 76 -11.46 2.94 -5.55
N ALA A 77 -12.31 2.63 -4.57
CA ALA A 77 -12.64 3.51 -3.46
C ALA A 77 -11.72 3.33 -2.22
N LYS A 78 -10.74 2.41 -2.27
CA LYS A 78 -9.77 2.19 -1.20
C LYS A 78 -8.58 3.13 -1.35
N ASN A 79 -8.22 3.80 -0.26
CA ASN A 79 -7.00 4.60 -0.17
C ASN A 79 -6.14 4.00 0.94
N ILE A 80 -4.85 3.76 0.65
CA ILE A 80 -3.90 3.15 1.58
C ILE A 80 -2.60 3.95 1.54
N ALA A 81 -2.04 4.26 2.70
CA ALA A 81 -0.72 4.87 2.80
C ALA A 81 0.08 4.31 3.97
N ILE A 82 1.38 4.15 3.75
CA ILE A 82 2.37 3.73 4.74
C ILE A 82 3.46 4.78 4.81
N ILE A 83 3.71 5.23 6.03
CA ILE A 83 4.61 6.33 6.36
C ILE A 83 5.52 5.86 7.49
N THR A 84 6.82 6.08 7.38
CA THR A 84 7.78 5.74 8.43
C THR A 84 8.45 6.99 8.96
N SER A 85 9.08 6.88 10.13
CA SER A 85 10.10 7.85 10.53
C SER A 85 11.29 7.81 9.59
N LYS A 86 12.11 8.87 9.61
CA LYS A 86 13.31 9.00 8.76
C LYS A 86 14.51 8.19 9.25
N THR A 87 14.41 7.52 10.40
CA THR A 87 15.50 6.70 10.95
C THR A 87 15.66 5.40 10.17
N SER A 88 16.83 4.77 10.29
CA SER A 88 17.12 3.47 9.69
C SER A 88 17.74 2.54 10.74
N PRO A 89 17.04 1.50 11.21
CA PRO A 89 15.66 1.13 10.87
C PRO A 89 14.62 2.17 11.36
N PRO A 90 13.41 2.19 10.77
CA PRO A 90 12.36 3.11 11.17
C PRO A 90 11.87 2.79 12.59
N ASP A 91 11.82 3.79 13.44
CA ASP A 91 11.42 3.65 14.84
C ASP A 91 9.92 3.91 15.09
N VAL A 92 9.23 4.41 14.05
CA VAL A 92 7.78 4.58 13.93
C VAL A 92 7.35 4.19 12.52
N THR A 93 6.30 3.38 12.42
CA THR A 93 5.60 3.07 11.18
C THR A 93 4.12 3.34 11.37
N LEU A 94 3.54 4.15 10.49
CA LEU A 94 2.13 4.51 10.44
C LEU A 94 1.54 3.94 9.15
N PHE A 95 0.54 3.08 9.29
CA PHE A 95 -0.34 2.65 8.22
C PHE A 95 -1.70 3.32 8.43
N VAL A 96 -2.25 3.88 7.36
CA VAL A 96 -3.60 4.42 7.31
C VAL A 96 -4.33 3.93 6.08
N SER A 97 -5.58 3.52 6.24
CA SER A 97 -6.44 3.20 5.11
C SER A 97 -7.85 3.77 5.26
N LYS A 98 -8.55 3.91 4.13
CA LYS A 98 -9.94 4.35 4.01
C LYS A 98 -10.66 3.47 3.00
N VAL A 99 -11.81 2.92 3.39
CA VAL A 99 -12.66 2.06 2.55
C VAL A 99 -14.14 2.37 2.80
N PRO A 100 -15.02 2.41 1.79
CA PRO A 100 -16.47 2.48 2.01
C PRO A 100 -17.01 1.23 2.72
N VAL A 101 -18.00 1.41 3.60
CA VAL A 101 -18.64 0.32 4.36
C VAL A 101 -19.58 -0.52 3.48
N VAL A 102 -19.96 -0.02 2.30
CA VAL A 102 -20.83 -0.78 1.38
C VAL A 102 -20.03 -1.93 0.76
N GLN A 103 -20.15 -3.10 1.40
CA GLN A 103 -19.59 -4.37 0.96
C GLN A 103 -20.57 -5.04 -0.02
N SER A 104 -20.10 -5.32 -1.23
CA SER A 104 -20.63 -6.47 -1.97
C SER A 104 -20.16 -7.75 -1.25
N PRO A 105 -20.99 -8.82 -1.21
CA PRO A 105 -20.67 -10.04 -0.49
C PRO A 105 -19.50 -10.79 -1.15
N ASP A 106 -18.60 -11.34 -0.34
CA ASP A 106 -17.66 -12.41 -0.68
C ASP A 106 -17.01 -12.34 -2.08
N GLU A 107 -16.20 -11.32 -2.35
CA GLU A 107 -15.08 -11.55 -3.26
C GLU A 107 -13.86 -11.88 -2.41
N ASP A 108 -13.20 -13.01 -2.75
CA ASP A 108 -11.87 -13.45 -2.34
C ASP A 108 -10.79 -12.40 -2.63
N THR A 109 -10.99 -11.19 -2.10
CA THR A 109 -10.10 -10.07 -2.21
C THR A 109 -9.01 -10.34 -1.19
N VAL A 110 -7.84 -10.68 -1.71
CA VAL A 110 -6.56 -10.58 -1.01
C VAL A 110 -6.67 -9.44 0.01
N ASN A 111 -6.49 -9.74 1.29
CA ASN A 111 -6.63 -8.78 2.38
C ASN A 111 -5.46 -7.78 2.26
N LEU A 112 -5.60 -6.86 1.31
CA LEU A 112 -4.53 -6.03 0.79
C LEU A 112 -3.92 -5.18 1.89
N ASP A 113 -4.73 -4.80 2.87
CA ASP A 113 -4.31 -4.08 4.07
C ASP A 113 -3.35 -4.94 4.90
N ASP A 114 -3.62 -6.23 5.10
CA ASP A 114 -2.74 -7.14 5.85
C ASP A 114 -1.45 -7.42 5.07
N THR A 115 -1.57 -7.73 3.77
CA THR A 115 -0.41 -8.01 2.91
C THR A 115 0.52 -6.81 2.80
N LEU A 116 -0.02 -5.60 2.64
CA LEU A 116 0.80 -4.39 2.57
C LEU A 116 1.41 -4.05 3.94
N GLN A 117 0.70 -4.31 5.04
CA GLN A 117 1.27 -4.13 6.37
C GLN A 117 2.46 -5.09 6.58
N GLU A 118 2.32 -6.36 6.23
CA GLU A 118 3.40 -7.34 6.34
C GLU A 118 4.62 -6.93 5.50
N ILE A 119 4.42 -6.60 4.22
CA ILE A 119 5.50 -6.23 3.29
C ILE A 119 6.27 -4.99 3.73
N PHE A 120 5.59 -3.95 4.23
CA PHE A 120 6.21 -2.64 4.47
C PHE A 120 6.45 -2.32 5.94
N GLN A 121 5.74 -2.95 6.87
CA GLN A 121 5.97 -2.79 8.30
C GLN A 121 6.86 -3.89 8.86
N GLY A 122 6.97 -5.05 8.20
CA GLY A 122 7.66 -6.24 8.68
C GLY A 122 6.83 -7.03 9.70
N ASP A 123 7.39 -8.13 10.20
CA ASP A 123 6.65 -9.02 11.11
C ASP A 123 6.58 -8.47 12.54
N PHE A 124 5.37 -8.43 13.08
CA PHE A 124 5.12 -8.10 14.48
C PHE A 124 4.61 -9.33 15.23
N ILE A 125 5.35 -9.74 16.27
CA ILE A 125 4.97 -10.86 17.13
C ILE A 125 4.36 -10.29 18.43
N PRO A 126 3.03 -10.32 18.60
CA PRO A 126 2.39 -9.87 19.83
C PRO A 126 2.73 -10.82 20.98
N THR A 127 3.11 -10.26 22.13
CA THR A 127 3.29 -10.97 23.39
C THR A 127 2.13 -10.76 24.35
N ASP A 128 1.48 -9.60 24.26
CA ASP A 128 0.34 -9.21 25.08
C ASP A 128 -0.57 -8.28 24.29
N SER A 129 -1.87 -8.30 24.59
CA SER A 129 -2.86 -7.45 23.93
C SER A 129 -3.94 -7.04 24.90
N LYS A 130 -4.28 -5.76 24.89
CA LYS A 130 -5.41 -5.19 25.62
C LYS A 130 -6.20 -4.23 24.75
N ILE A 131 -7.42 -3.95 25.15
CA ILE A 131 -8.25 -2.91 24.52
C ILE A 131 -8.31 -1.73 25.47
N GLU A 132 -8.00 -0.54 24.95
CA GLU A 132 -8.11 0.72 25.67
C GLU A 132 -9.03 1.68 24.92
N ASN A 133 -9.89 2.38 25.65
CA ASN A 133 -10.71 3.42 25.04
C ASN A 133 -9.87 4.71 24.97
N LYS A 134 -9.63 5.20 23.75
CA LYS A 134 -8.93 6.47 23.50
C LYS A 134 -9.78 7.38 22.63
N VAL A 135 -9.47 8.68 22.63
CA VAL A 135 -10.18 9.65 21.79
C VAL A 135 -9.44 9.80 20.47
N LEU A 136 -10.14 9.58 19.37
CA LEU A 136 -9.64 9.85 18.03
C LEU A 136 -10.74 10.52 17.22
N CYS A 137 -10.40 11.64 16.57
CA CYS A 137 -11.33 12.42 15.76
C CYS A 137 -12.60 12.86 16.52
N GLY A 138 -12.44 13.19 17.81
CA GLY A 138 -13.54 13.64 18.68
C GLY A 138 -14.46 12.52 19.18
N LYS A 139 -14.17 11.25 18.86
CA LYS A 139 -14.95 10.10 19.29
C LYS A 139 -14.12 9.20 20.19
N THR A 140 -14.74 8.66 21.23
CA THR A 140 -14.14 7.60 22.04
C THR A 140 -14.24 6.29 21.29
N ILE A 141 -13.10 5.66 21.02
CA ILE A 141 -12.99 4.46 20.21
C ILE A 141 -12.15 3.39 20.91
N PRO A 142 -12.44 2.10 20.70
CA PRO A 142 -11.59 1.03 21.19
C PRO A 142 -10.29 0.98 20.37
N VAL A 143 -9.16 0.99 21.06
CA VAL A 143 -7.82 0.83 20.51
C VAL A 143 -7.26 -0.51 21.00
N SER A 144 -6.90 -1.41 20.09
CA SER A 144 -6.15 -2.61 20.45
C SER A 144 -4.68 -2.23 20.61
N VAL A 145 -4.21 -2.27 21.86
CA VAL A 145 -2.84 -2.00 22.26
C VAL A 145 -2.12 -3.33 22.43
N GLN A 146 -1.11 -3.57 21.62
CA GLN A 146 -0.36 -4.81 21.61
C GLN A 146 1.10 -4.54 21.94
N ASN A 147 1.62 -5.21 22.97
CA ASN A 147 3.05 -5.25 23.24
C ASN A 147 3.63 -6.46 22.51
N GLY A 148 4.87 -6.35 22.02
CA GLY A 148 5.47 -7.43 21.28
C GLY A 148 6.89 -7.16 20.83
N LYS A 149 7.29 -7.84 19.76
CA LYS A 149 8.59 -7.67 19.11
C LYS A 149 8.40 -7.44 17.62
N GLN A 150 9.18 -6.53 17.06
CA GLN A 150 9.27 -6.26 15.64
C GLN A 150 10.47 -6.98 15.04
N ILE A 151 10.27 -7.61 13.89
CA ILE A 151 11.30 -8.19 13.05
C ILE A 151 11.35 -7.36 11.76
N PHE A 152 12.52 -6.85 11.42
CA PHE A 152 12.72 -6.05 10.20
C PHE A 152 13.31 -6.87 9.05
N ASP A 153 14.10 -7.88 9.40
CA ASP A 153 14.75 -8.83 8.52
C ASP A 153 15.02 -10.11 9.33
N GLU A 154 14.94 -11.28 8.70
CA GLU A 154 15.13 -12.60 9.31
C GLU A 154 16.50 -12.72 10.01
N GLN A 155 17.48 -11.92 9.60
CA GLN A 155 18.84 -11.91 10.14
C GLN A 155 19.02 -10.94 11.32
N THR A 156 18.03 -10.09 11.60
CA THR A 156 18.10 -9.08 12.66
C THR A 156 17.47 -9.56 13.97
N THR A 157 18.06 -9.15 15.09
CA THR A 157 17.48 -9.47 16.41
C THR A 157 16.14 -8.77 16.57
N PRO A 158 15.06 -9.48 16.96
CA PRO A 158 13.76 -8.87 17.18
C PRO A 158 13.84 -7.75 18.23
N VAL A 159 13.28 -6.58 17.90
CA VAL A 159 13.33 -5.38 18.76
C VAL A 159 12.01 -5.24 19.52
N PRO A 160 12.00 -4.91 20.82
CA PRO A 160 10.77 -4.60 21.55
C PRO A 160 9.96 -3.53 20.83
N ALA A 161 8.66 -3.78 20.68
CA ALA A 161 7.76 -2.91 19.93
C ALA A 161 6.35 -2.89 20.52
N ILE A 162 5.63 -1.81 20.24
CA ILE A 162 4.22 -1.63 20.60
C ILE A 162 3.46 -1.30 19.33
N ARG A 163 2.31 -1.97 19.14
CA ARG A 163 1.39 -1.77 18.03
C ARG A 163 0.03 -1.29 18.52
N TYR A 164 -0.47 -0.20 17.93
CA TYR A 164 -1.85 0.25 18.09
C TYR A 164 -2.62 -0.08 16.83
N LEU A 165 -3.73 -0.82 16.97
CA LEU A 165 -4.67 -1.09 15.89
C LEU A 165 -5.98 -0.40 16.20
N VAL A 166 -6.45 0.39 15.24
CA VAL A 166 -7.61 1.25 15.40
C VAL A 166 -8.46 1.21 14.15
N LYS A 167 -9.77 1.13 14.38
CA LYS A 167 -10.78 1.16 13.34
C LYS A 167 -11.86 2.18 13.71
N ILE A 168 -12.13 3.09 12.79
CA ILE A 168 -13.17 4.12 12.95
C ILE A 168 -14.13 4.02 11.78
N THR A 169 -15.40 3.89 12.08
CA THR A 169 -16.47 3.96 11.07
C THR A 169 -17.25 5.25 11.25
N ASP A 170 -17.36 6.04 10.18
CA ASP A 170 -18.13 7.27 10.17
C ASP A 170 -18.67 7.59 8.78
N ASN A 171 -19.93 8.03 8.67
CA ASN A 171 -20.60 8.38 7.42
C ASN A 171 -20.45 7.31 6.30
N GLY A 172 -20.58 6.03 6.64
CA GLY A 172 -20.45 4.94 5.67
C GLY A 172 -19.02 4.72 5.16
N VAL A 173 -18.01 5.28 5.84
CA VAL A 173 -16.59 5.09 5.55
C VAL A 173 -15.90 4.48 6.77
N GLU A 174 -15.17 3.39 6.55
CA GLU A 174 -14.26 2.81 7.52
C GLU A 174 -12.84 3.33 7.29
N ARG A 175 -12.16 3.71 8.36
CA ARG A 175 -10.76 4.10 8.37
C ARG A 175 -10.01 3.20 9.34
N ASN A 176 -8.93 2.59 8.86
CA ASN A 176 -8.05 1.78 9.68
C ASN A 176 -6.75 2.54 9.91
N VAL A 177 -6.23 2.44 11.13
CA VAL A 177 -4.93 3.00 11.52
C VAL A 177 -4.16 1.92 12.26
N SER A 178 -2.93 1.66 11.81
CA SER A 178 -1.99 0.77 12.46
C SER A 178 -0.70 1.55 12.72
N ILE A 179 -0.32 1.71 13.99
CA ILE A 179 0.90 2.40 14.40
C ILE A 179 1.81 1.37 15.06
N ILE A 180 3.04 1.23 14.59
CA ILE A 180 4.07 0.43 15.23
C ILE A 180 5.19 1.35 15.66
N THR A 181 5.65 1.20 16.89
CA THR A 181 6.83 1.90 17.41
C THR A 181 7.75 0.91 18.10
N ASN A 182 9.06 1.14 18.03
CA ASN A 182 10.05 0.22 18.56
C ASN A 182 11.14 0.92 19.39
N GLY A 183 11.88 0.11 20.16
CA GLY A 183 12.94 0.54 21.06
C GLY A 183 12.44 0.96 22.45
N GLU A 184 13.37 1.38 23.31
CA GLU A 184 13.12 1.66 24.74
C GLU A 184 12.04 2.74 24.99
N ASN A 185 11.81 3.62 24.01
CA ASN A 185 10.84 4.70 24.07
C ASN A 185 9.58 4.45 23.20
N ALA A 186 9.25 3.20 22.90
CA ALA A 186 8.10 2.85 22.06
C ALA A 186 6.78 3.44 22.61
N LEU A 187 6.48 3.25 23.89
CA LEU A 187 5.23 3.72 24.51
C LEU A 187 5.03 5.25 24.41
N PRO A 188 5.95 6.11 24.88
CA PRO A 188 5.76 7.55 24.74
C PRO A 188 5.79 8.02 23.28
N LYS A 189 6.43 7.28 22.36
CA LYS A 189 6.39 7.59 20.92
C LYS A 189 5.03 7.29 20.31
N ILE A 190 4.45 6.12 20.58
CA ILE A 190 3.15 5.74 19.99
C ILE A 190 2.03 6.65 20.47
N GLU A 191 2.05 7.04 21.74
CA GLU A 191 1.09 7.99 22.31
C GLU A 191 1.18 9.35 21.60
N LYS A 192 2.39 9.89 21.41
CA LYS A 192 2.59 11.15 20.68
C LYS A 192 2.08 11.09 19.24
N VAL A 193 2.34 9.99 18.54
CA VAL A 193 1.87 9.83 17.16
C VAL A 193 0.35 9.71 17.15
N PHE A 194 -0.22 8.89 18.02
CA PHE A 194 -1.66 8.69 18.14
C PHE A 194 -2.39 9.99 18.47
N ASP A 195 -1.92 10.74 19.47
CA ASP A 195 -2.50 12.01 19.91
C ASP A 195 -2.40 13.11 18.83
N SER A 196 -1.48 12.98 17.88
CA SER A 196 -1.36 13.89 16.75
C SER A 196 -2.39 13.65 15.65
N LEU A 197 -3.02 12.47 15.63
CA LEU A 197 -3.94 12.09 14.56
C LEU A 197 -5.22 12.93 14.60
N ARG A 198 -5.54 13.59 13.49
CA ARG A 198 -6.83 14.26 13.28
C ARG A 198 -7.43 13.79 11.97
N CYS A 199 -8.67 13.30 12.00
CA CYS A 199 -9.35 12.91 10.78
C CYS A 199 -9.55 14.13 9.88
N ARG A 200 -9.16 14.00 8.62
CA ARG A 200 -9.67 14.88 7.59
C ARG A 200 -10.93 14.24 7.01
N PHE A 201 -12.07 14.83 7.36
CA PHE A 201 -13.32 14.53 6.69
C PHE A 201 -13.33 15.36 5.41
N GLU A 202 -13.37 14.69 4.25
CA GLU A 202 -13.75 15.40 3.03
C GLU A 202 -15.16 15.97 3.26
N PRO A 203 -15.39 17.26 2.94
CA PRO A 203 -16.72 17.86 3.03
C PRO A 203 -17.72 17.19 2.09
#